data_AF-A0A960M8Y9-F1
#
_entry.id   AF-A0A960M8Y9-F1
#
_cell.length_a   1.000
_cell.length_b   1.000
_cell.length_c   1.000
_cell.angle_alpha   90.00
_cell.angle_beta   90.00
_cell.angle_gamma   90.00
#
_symmetry.space_group_name_H-M   'P 1'
#
loop_
_entity.id
_entity.type
_entity.pdbx_description
1 polymer ?
#
loop_
_entity_poly.entity_id
_entity_poly.type
_entity_poly.pdbx_seq_one_letter_code
_entity_poly.pdbx_strand_id
1 'polypeptide(L)' 'MTFTKKQFGKELKSKLVSGQNQVEIAKWAFQIYIDYGLELQIGLDEYVLKLVSMEEGPEFFLSKNELYSLAENLINE' A
#
# COMPACT_ATOMS: atom_id res chain seq x y z
N MET A 1 -17.23 6.48 -1.16
CA MET A 1 -17.15 5.57 -2.33
C MET A 1 -16.07 4.55 -2.00
N THR A 2 -16.36 3.25 -2.06
CA THR A 2 -15.41 2.23 -1.58
C THR A 2 -14.10 2.28 -2.36
N PHE A 3 -12.97 2.40 -1.64
CA PHE A 3 -11.64 2.35 -2.20
C PHE A 3 -11.20 0.89 -2.36
N THR A 4 -10.93 0.48 -3.60
CA THR A 4 -10.77 -0.92 -3.97
C THR A 4 -9.33 -1.40 -3.94
N LYS A 5 -9.12 -2.71 -3.79
CA LYS A 5 -7.80 -3.36 -3.90
C LYS A 5 -7.11 -3.01 -5.21
N LYS A 6 -7.87 -3.04 -6.31
CA LYS A 6 -7.38 -2.70 -7.64
C LYS A 6 -6.93 -1.25 -7.78
N GLN A 7 -7.63 -0.30 -7.15
CA GLN A 7 -7.20 1.10 -7.10
C GLN A 7 -5.91 1.24 -6.30
N PHE A 8 -5.87 0.68 -5.09
CA PHE A 8 -4.68 0.69 -4.25
C PHE A 8 -3.46 0.09 -4.96
N GLY A 9 -3.61 -1.09 -5.59
CA GLY A 9 -2.53 -1.76 -6.31
C GLY A 9 -1.98 -0.93 -7.47
N LYS A 10 -2.86 -0.25 -8.23
CA LYS A 10 -2.43 0.67 -9.31
C LYS A 10 -1.65 1.87 -8.77
N GLU A 11 -2.13 2.47 -7.67
CA GLU A 11 -1.45 3.60 -7.04
C GLU A 11 -0.10 3.19 -6.45
N LEU A 12 -0.04 2.06 -5.74
CA LEU A 12 1.21 1.50 -5.22
C LEU A 12 2.22 1.26 -6.33
N LYS A 13 1.81 0.63 -7.44
CA LYS A 13 2.67 0.42 -8.61
C LYS A 13 3.20 1.73 -9.18
N SER A 14 2.33 2.74 -9.30
CA SER A 14 2.71 4.08 -9.80
C SER A 14 3.78 4.73 -8.92
N LYS A 15 3.66 4.61 -7.59
CA LYS A 15 4.63 5.15 -6.63
C LYS A 15 5.97 4.44 -6.71
N LEU A 16 5.95 3.11 -6.86
CA LEU A 16 7.15 2.31 -7.04
C LEU A 16 7.89 2.63 -8.35
N VAL A 17 7.16 2.91 -9.43
CA VAL A 17 7.74 3.34 -10.72
C VAL A 17 8.31 4.75 -10.62
N SER A 18 7.69 5.62 -9.82
CA SER A 18 8.15 6.99 -9.56
C SER A 18 9.39 7.06 -8.67
N GLY A 19 9.87 5.93 -8.15
CA GLY A 19 11.08 5.85 -7.33
C GLY A 19 10.88 6.18 -5.86
N GLN A 20 9.63 6.21 -5.37
CA GLN A 20 9.36 6.40 -3.95
C GLN A 20 10.00 5.27 -3.12
N ASN A 21 10.63 5.64 -2.01
CA ASN A 21 11.21 4.69 -1.06
C ASN A 21 10.15 4.13 -0.08
N GLN A 22 10.55 3.16 0.75
CA GLN A 22 9.67 2.47 1.68
C GLN A 22 8.99 3.40 2.68
N VAL A 23 9.70 4.41 3.19
CA VAL A 23 9.14 5.39 4.14
C VAL A 23 8.09 6.27 3.46
N GLU A 24 8.34 6.70 2.23
CA GLU A 24 7.36 7.48 1.46
C GLU A 24 6.12 6.65 1.10
N ILE A 25 6.29 5.35 0.84
CA ILE A 25 5.19 4.42 0.62
C ILE A 25 4.38 4.21 1.90
N ALA A 26 5.04 4.06 3.05
CA ALA A 26 4.38 3.91 4.35
C ALA A 26 3.48 5.11 4.67
N LYS A 27 4.02 6.33 4.51
CA LYS A 27 3.28 7.58 4.71
C LYS A 27 2.08 7.69 3.78
N TRP A 28 2.24 7.30 2.51
CA TRP A 28 1.11 7.27 1.58
C TRP A 28 0.04 6.25 2.00
N ALA A 29 0.44 5.04 2.40
CA ALA A 29 -0.51 4.03 2.86
C ALA A 29 -1.27 4.52 4.09
N PHE A 30 -0.60 5.23 5.00
CA PHE A 30 -1.24 5.84 6.16
C PHE A 30 -2.26 6.91 5.74
N GLN A 31 -1.92 7.75 4.76
CA GLN A 31 -2.87 8.71 4.20
C GLN A 31 -4.11 8.02 3.61
N ILE A 32 -3.94 6.92 2.87
CA ILE A 32 -5.07 6.12 2.37
C ILE A 32 -5.94 5.59 3.52
N TYR A 33 -5.32 5.10 4.60
CA TYR A 33 -6.05 4.64 5.77
C TYR A 33 -6.87 5.75 6.44
N ILE A 34 -6.33 6.96 6.55
CA ILE A 34 -7.04 8.12 7.11
C ILE A 34 -8.19 8.56 6.19
N ASP A 35 -7.94 8.65 4.88
CA ASP A 35 -8.91 9.17 3.92
C ASP A 35 -10.05 8.20 3.66
N TYR A 36 -9.77 6.89 3.67
CA TYR A 36 -10.70 5.85 3.24
C TYR A 36 -10.99 4.79 4.31
N GLY A 37 -10.52 4.91 5.55
CA GLY A 37 -10.55 3.82 6.53
C GLY A 37 -11.89 3.11 6.71
N LEU A 38 -13.01 3.86 6.73
CA LEU A 38 -14.37 3.30 6.81
C LEU A 38 -14.92 2.81 5.45
N GLU A 39 -14.27 3.19 4.36
CA GLU A 39 -14.64 2.91 2.98
C GLU A 39 -13.62 2.01 2.26
N LEU A 40 -12.71 1.33 2.98
CA LEU A 40 -11.82 0.35 2.37
C LEU A 40 -12.61 -0.90 1.97
N GLN A 41 -12.28 -1.47 0.81
CA GLN A 41 -12.75 -2.81 0.45
C GLN A 41 -12.33 -3.82 1.52
N ILE A 42 -13.19 -4.81 1.80
CA ILE A 42 -12.93 -5.87 2.79
C ILE A 42 -11.56 -6.53 2.52
N GLY A 43 -10.74 -6.60 3.56
CA GLY A 43 -9.40 -7.19 3.52
C GLY A 43 -8.34 -6.33 2.85
N LEU A 44 -8.66 -5.09 2.44
CA LEU A 44 -7.64 -4.14 1.98
C LEU A 44 -6.89 -3.49 3.16
N ASP A 45 -7.57 -3.32 4.28
CA ASP A 45 -7.04 -2.78 5.53
C ASP A 45 -5.78 -3.50 6.00
N GLU A 46 -5.74 -4.84 5.92
CA GLU A 46 -4.56 -5.63 6.27
C GLU A 46 -3.33 -5.24 5.44
N TYR A 47 -3.50 -5.07 4.12
CA TYR A 47 -2.40 -4.68 3.23
C TYR A 47 -1.97 -3.22 3.46
N VAL A 48 -2.93 -2.33 3.70
CA VAL A 48 -2.66 -0.93 4.01
C VAL A 48 -1.84 -0.84 5.29
N LEU A 49 -2.30 -1.47 6.37
CA LEU A 49 -1.64 -1.45 7.68
C LEU A 49 -0.25 -2.11 7.63
N LYS A 50 -0.06 -3.16 6.82
CA LYS A 50 1.25 -3.76 6.58
C LYS A 50 2.24 -2.79 5.92
N LEU A 51 1.76 -1.90 5.05
CA LEU A 51 2.64 -0.86 4.48
C LEU A 51 2.89 0.27 5.48
N VAL A 52 1.88 0.64 6.29
CA VAL A 52 2.02 1.65 7.35
C VAL A 52 3.10 1.23 8.36
N SER A 53 3.16 -0.05 8.74
CA SER A 53 4.18 -0.53 9.69
C SER A 53 5.62 -0.34 9.21
N MET A 54 5.86 -0.11 7.91
CA MET A 54 7.19 0.24 7.42
C MET A 54 7.67 1.60 7.96
N GLU A 55 6.80 2.47 8.48
CA GLU A 55 7.24 3.71 9.12
C GLU A 55 7.93 3.48 10.47
N GLU A 56 7.64 2.35 11.13
CA GLU A 56 8.17 2.02 12.47
C GLU A 56 9.67 1.69 12.43
N GLY A 57 10.16 1.10 11.34
CA GLY A 57 11.58 0.80 11.22
C GLY A 57 11.97 -0.13 10.06
N PRO A 58 13.29 -0.23 9.76
CA PRO A 58 13.81 -1.07 8.67
C PRO A 58 13.46 -2.56 8.77
N GLU A 59 13.22 -3.07 9.98
CA GLU A 59 12.81 -4.45 10.24
C GLU A 59 11.44 -4.80 9.65
N PHE A 60 10.61 -3.78 9.39
CA PHE A 60 9.31 -3.92 8.74
C PHE A 60 9.36 -3.67 7.24
N PHE A 61 10.51 -3.23 6.70
CA PHE A 61 10.62 -2.89 5.29
C PHE A 61 10.37 -4.11 4.41
N LEU A 62 9.45 -3.93 3.47
CA LEU A 62 9.33 -4.83 2.34
C LEU A 62 10.41 -4.50 1.31
N SER A 63 10.99 -5.55 0.74
CA SER A 63 11.85 -5.40 -0.41
C SER A 63 11.07 -4.83 -1.60
N LYS A 64 11.79 -4.24 -2.55
CA LYS A 64 11.19 -3.73 -3.79
C LYS A 64 10.37 -4.82 -4.49
N ASN A 65 10.89 -6.05 -4.58
CA ASN A 65 10.19 -7.16 -5.23
C ASN A 65 8.91 -7.56 -4.52
N GLU A 66 8.88 -7.53 -3.18
CA GLU A 66 7.68 -7.80 -2.40
C GLU A 66 6.61 -6.71 -2.63
N LEU A 67 7.02 -5.45 -2.70
CA LEU A 67 6.12 -4.33 -2.99
C LEU A 67 5.54 -4.42 -4.41
N TYR A 68 6.35 -4.76 -5.42
CA TYR A 68 5.85 -4.99 -6.77
C TYR A 68 4.91 -6.19 -6.84
N SER A 69 5.26 -7.30 -6.18
CA SER A 69 4.40 -8.49 -6.12
C SER A 69 3.06 -8.19 -5.46
N LEU A 70 3.07 -7.44 -4.35
CA LEU A 70 1.86 -6.98 -3.68
C LEU A 70 0.99 -6.14 -4.62
N ALA A 71 1.57 -5.17 -5.32
CA ALA A 71 0.84 -4.32 -6.26
C ALA A 71 0.19 -5.15 -7.38
N GLU A 72 0.92 -6.08 -8.00
CA GLU A 72 0.36 -6.95 -9.05
C GLU A 72 -0.75 -7.86 -8.54
N ASN A 73 -0.59 -8.44 -7.34
CA ASN A 73 -1.62 -9.29 -6.75
C ASN A 73 -2.92 -8.51 -6.54
N LEU A 74 -2.84 -7.31 -5.95
CA LEU A 74 -4.00 -6.46 -5.70
C LEU A 74 -4.68 -5.93 -6.97
N ILE A 75 -3.94 -5.81 -8.08
CA ILE A 75 -4.51 -5.42 -9.39
C ILE A 75 -5.33 -6.55 -10.02
N ASN A 76 -4.94 -7.80 -9.77
CA ASN A 76 -5.47 -9.00 -10.41
C ASN A 76 -6.46 -9.80 -9.54
N GLU A 77 -6.64 -9.41 -8.27
CA GLU A 77 -7.71 -9.89 -7.37
C GLU A 77 -9.09 -9.32 -7.75
#